data_AF-A0A813RML1-F1
#
_entry.id   AF-A0A813RML1-F1
#
_cell.length_a   1.000
_cell.length_b   1.000
_cell.length_c   1.000
_cell.angle_alpha   90.00
_cell.angle_beta   90.00
_cell.angle_gamma   90.00
#
_symmetry.space_group_name_H-M   'P 1'
#
loop_
_entity.id
_entity.type
_entity.pdbx_description
1 polymer ?
#
loop_
_entity_poly.entity_id
_entity_poly.type
_entity_poly.pdbx_seq_one_letter_code
_entity_poly.pdbx_strand_id
1 'polypeptide(L)'
;MCNVRKLEQFQGSTPSPTPSRSQLIYLGNISDRQQSIITHGDYFAYGGGGILLSRTLVAYLLPWIDQCQKKYLTSFGGDEMIGRCVTEYLHLNQTQNPHFHQVDHQGELRGYLQSGINCLISLHHMFAYWQPFPVRHTSNKSQTMSLLSLGKQ
;
A
#
# COMPACT_ATOMS: atom_id res chain seq x y z
N MET A 1 -7.48 11.93 10.02
CA MET A 1 -6.82 12.24 11.30
C MET A 1 -6.63 10.94 12.07
N CYS A 2 -5.37 10.55 12.32
CA CYS A 2 -5.06 9.38 13.16
C CYS A 2 -5.32 9.76 14.63
N ASN A 3 -6.11 8.97 15.36
CA ASN A 3 -6.42 9.27 16.76
C ASN A 3 -5.27 8.77 17.65
N VAL A 4 -4.41 9.69 18.09
CA VAL A 4 -3.24 9.39 18.92
C VAL A 4 -3.58 8.70 20.25
N ARG A 5 -4.80 8.87 20.79
CA ARG A 5 -5.22 8.19 22.03
C ARG A 5 -5.41 6.68 21.86
N LYS A 6 -5.67 6.19 20.64
CA LYS A 6 -5.67 4.73 20.36
C LYS A 6 -4.26 4.15 20.31
N LEU A 7 -3.22 4.97 20.14
CA LEU A 7 -1.83 4.51 20.12
C LEU A 7 -1.26 4.32 21.53
N GLU A 8 -1.79 5.03 22.54
CA GLU A 8 -1.42 4.84 23.95
C GLU A 8 -1.78 3.42 24.45
N GLN A 9 -2.83 2.81 23.90
CA GLN A 9 -3.21 1.42 24.21
C GLN A 9 -2.17 0.39 23.72
N PHE A 10 -1.28 0.77 22.78
CA PHE A 10 -0.16 -0.08 22.38
C PHE A 10 1.01 -0.07 23.38
N GLN A 11 0.95 0.67 24.49
CA GLN A 11 2.06 0.80 25.46
C GLN A 11 2.01 -0.20 26.64
N GLY A 12 1.42 -1.38 26.50
CA GLY A 12 1.35 -2.40 27.57
C GLY A 12 2.69 -2.94 28.12
N SER A 13 3.83 -2.44 27.63
CA SER A 13 5.17 -2.77 28.13
C SER A 13 6.11 -1.62 27.78
N THR A 14 6.75 -1.00 28.75
CA THR A 14 7.80 0.01 28.52
C THR A 14 8.89 -0.61 27.63
N PRO A 15 9.16 -0.04 26.44
CA PRO A 15 10.25 -0.53 25.61
C PRO A 15 11.59 -0.37 26.36
N SER A 16 12.54 -1.26 26.10
CA SER A 16 13.91 -1.15 26.64
C SER A 16 14.54 0.21 26.26
N PRO A 17 15.62 0.66 26.92
CA PRO A 17 16.28 1.92 26.53
C PRO A 17 16.78 1.92 25.07
N THR A 18 17.07 0.73 24.54
CA THR A 18 17.50 0.54 23.15
C THR A 18 16.82 -0.71 22.58
N PRO A 19 16.21 -0.64 21.39
CA PRO A 19 15.63 -1.81 20.75
C PRO A 19 16.73 -2.65 20.10
N SER A 20 16.59 -3.98 20.15
CA SER A 20 17.41 -4.83 19.28
C SER A 20 16.93 -4.69 17.82
N ARG A 21 17.86 -4.74 16.87
CA ARG A 21 17.54 -4.55 15.44
C ARG A 21 16.54 -5.59 14.91
N SER A 22 16.56 -6.82 15.44
CA SER A 22 15.61 -7.88 15.09
C SER A 22 14.18 -7.60 15.54
N GLN A 23 13.97 -6.70 16.51
CA GLN A 23 12.64 -6.27 16.94
C GLN A 23 12.10 -5.10 16.11
N LEU A 24 12.94 -4.43 15.31
CA LEU A 24 12.53 -3.32 14.46
C LEU A 24 12.21 -3.83 13.05
N ILE A 25 10.92 -4.05 12.80
CA ILE A 25 10.45 -4.50 11.48
C ILE A 25 9.78 -3.32 10.80
N TYR A 26 10.36 -2.91 9.67
CA TYR A 26 9.73 -2.01 8.70
C TYR A 26 9.73 -2.73 7.36
N LEU A 27 8.60 -3.35 7.01
CA LEU A 27 8.45 -4.18 5.81
C LEU A 27 7.39 -3.56 4.89
N GLY A 28 7.65 -3.61 3.59
CA GLY A 28 6.73 -3.18 2.54
C GLY A 28 7.47 -3.19 1.22
N ASN A 29 7.01 -2.45 0.22
CA ASN A 29 7.70 -2.38 -1.06
C ASN A 29 7.63 -0.99 -1.69
N ILE A 30 8.51 -0.74 -2.65
CA ILE A 30 8.41 0.42 -3.53
C ILE A 30 7.23 0.26 -4.50
N SER A 31 6.82 1.34 -5.16
CA SER A 31 5.74 1.29 -6.15
C SER A 31 6.13 0.41 -7.36
N ASP A 32 5.18 -0.40 -7.86
CA ASP A 32 5.37 -1.12 -9.13
C ASP A 32 5.36 -0.17 -10.35
N ARG A 33 4.96 1.10 -10.16
CA ARG A 33 4.94 2.11 -11.21
C ARG A 33 6.26 2.88 -11.22
N GLN A 34 7.03 2.71 -12.29
CA GLN A 34 8.32 3.40 -12.48
C GLN A 34 8.23 4.93 -12.31
N GLN A 35 7.17 5.55 -12.84
CA GLN A 35 6.99 7.00 -12.70
C GLN A 35 6.86 7.43 -11.23
N SER A 36 6.18 6.63 -10.40
CA SER A 36 6.06 6.92 -8.97
C SER A 36 7.41 6.88 -8.29
N ILE A 37 8.23 5.86 -8.60
CA ILE A 37 9.60 5.73 -8.09
C ILE A 37 10.45 6.95 -8.50
N ILE A 38 10.42 7.34 -9.77
CA ILE A 38 11.21 8.48 -10.27
C ILE A 38 10.80 9.79 -9.56
N THR A 39 9.50 9.99 -9.34
CA THR A 39 9.00 11.25 -8.78
C THR A 39 9.14 11.33 -7.26
N HIS A 40 8.91 10.24 -6.53
CA HIS A 40 8.84 10.26 -5.06
C HIS A 40 9.97 9.50 -4.37
N GLY A 41 10.60 8.55 -5.08
CA GLY A 41 11.75 7.76 -4.62
C GLY A 41 11.43 6.30 -4.31
N ASP A 42 12.48 5.58 -3.93
CA ASP A 42 12.52 4.15 -3.61
C ASP A 42 12.94 3.86 -2.14
N TYR A 43 13.06 4.91 -1.33
CA TYR A 43 13.56 4.85 0.05
C TYR A 43 12.46 4.72 1.12
N PHE A 44 11.19 4.68 0.72
CA PHE A 44 10.04 4.42 1.61
C PHE A 44 9.12 3.34 1.02
N ALA A 45 8.38 2.65 1.89
CA ALA A 45 7.40 1.67 1.49
C ALA A 45 6.10 2.39 1.15
N TYR A 46 5.52 2.12 -0.02
CA TYR A 46 4.33 2.85 -0.45
C TYR A 46 3.07 2.28 0.21
N GLY A 47 2.26 3.15 0.81
CA GLY A 47 1.17 2.79 1.72
C GLY A 47 0.06 1.95 1.10
N GLY A 48 -0.34 2.26 -0.13
CA GLY A 48 -1.34 1.50 -0.89
C GLY A 48 -1.00 0.01 -1.02
N GLY A 49 0.25 -0.30 -1.37
CA GLY A 49 0.78 -1.66 -1.44
C GLY A 49 0.86 -2.33 -0.09
N GLY A 50 0.80 -1.59 1.02
CA GLY A 50 0.80 -2.09 2.39
C GLY A 50 2.16 -1.92 3.09
N ILE A 51 2.10 -1.63 4.39
CA ILE A 51 3.27 -1.45 5.26
C ILE A 51 3.04 -2.24 6.54
N LEU A 52 4.01 -3.06 6.93
CA LEU A 52 4.05 -3.72 8.23
C LEU A 52 5.13 -3.09 9.12
N LEU A 53 4.71 -2.65 10.30
CA LEU A 53 5.57 -2.12 11.34
C LEU A 53 5.47 -3.02 12.57
N SER A 54 6.60 -3.41 13.16
CA SER A 54 6.55 -4.09 14.46
C SER A 54 6.01 -3.16 15.53
N ARG A 55 5.33 -3.72 16.54
CA ARG A 55 4.88 -2.96 17.71
C ARG A 55 6.04 -2.22 18.38
N THR A 56 7.20 -2.85 18.47
CA THR A 56 8.41 -2.24 19.00
C THR A 56 8.80 -1.01 18.18
N LEU A 57 8.91 -1.12 16.84
CA LEU A 57 9.22 0.02 15.99
C LEU A 57 8.24 1.18 16.20
N VAL A 58 6.94 0.90 16.20
CA VAL A 58 5.91 1.92 16.45
C VAL A 58 6.15 2.59 17.80
N ALA A 59 6.39 1.83 18.86
CA ALA A 59 6.62 2.37 20.19
C ALA A 59 7.81 3.34 20.27
N TYR A 60 8.90 3.07 19.54
CA TYR A 60 10.05 3.99 19.47
C TYR A 60 9.85 5.16 18.51
N LEU A 61 8.98 5.02 17.52
CA LEU A 61 8.67 6.08 16.56
C LEU A 61 7.66 7.10 17.14
N LEU A 62 6.72 6.64 17.98
CA LEU A 62 5.64 7.47 18.54
C LEU A 62 6.09 8.82 19.12
N PRO A 63 7.17 8.91 19.92
CA PRO A 63 7.63 10.20 20.46
C PRO A 63 8.03 11.22 19.40
N TRP A 64 8.36 10.76 18.19
CA TRP A 64 8.84 11.60 17.09
C TRP A 64 7.74 11.96 16.09
N ILE A 65 6.57 11.33 16.13
CA ILE A 65 5.52 11.48 15.11
C ILE A 65 5.08 12.94 14.93
N ASP A 66 4.87 13.68 16.02
CA ASP A 66 4.45 15.10 15.93
C ASP A 66 5.54 15.98 15.30
N GLN A 67 6.82 15.68 15.60
CA GLN A 67 7.95 16.37 14.99
C GLN A 67 8.09 16.01 13.50
N CYS A 68 7.95 14.72 13.17
CA CYS A 68 7.97 14.23 11.80
C CYS A 68 6.85 14.86 10.97
N GLN A 69 5.64 14.96 11.51
CA GLN A 69 4.52 15.60 10.83
C GLN A 69 4.84 17.05 10.51
N LYS A 70 5.39 17.82 11.46
CA LYS A 70 5.77 19.23 11.23
C LYS A 70 6.94 19.38 10.25
N LYS A 71 7.91 18.47 10.30
CA LYS A 71 9.11 18.52 9.46
C LYS A 71 8.83 18.10 8.02
N TYR A 72 7.98 17.09 7.83
CA TYR A 72 7.68 16.45 6.55
C TYR A 72 6.27 16.80 6.03
N LEU A 73 5.82 18.03 6.26
CA LEU A 73 4.50 18.51 5.81
C LEU A 73 4.33 18.45 4.29
N THR A 74 5.42 18.58 3.53
CA THR A 74 5.43 18.59 2.06
C THR A 74 5.81 17.23 1.45
N SER A 75 5.83 16.16 2.25
CA SER A 75 5.97 14.81 1.71
C SER A 75 4.79 14.45 0.80
N PHE A 76 5.06 13.63 -0.21
CA PHE A 76 4.10 13.07 -1.14
C PHE A 76 2.89 12.45 -0.43
N GLY A 77 3.14 11.74 0.66
CA GLY A 77 2.12 11.05 1.42
C GLY A 77 2.57 10.72 2.84
N GLY A 78 1.62 10.20 3.63
CA GLY A 78 1.90 9.76 5.00
C GLY A 78 2.87 8.58 5.07
N ASP A 79 2.93 7.77 4.02
CA ASP A 79 3.89 6.68 3.84
C ASP A 79 5.33 7.20 3.65
N GLU A 80 5.53 8.23 2.80
CA GLU A 80 6.83 8.89 2.68
C GLU A 80 7.23 9.52 4.02
N MET A 81 6.32 10.24 4.69
CA MET A 81 6.56 10.83 6.00
C MET A 81 7.04 9.79 7.02
N ILE A 82 6.35 8.64 7.11
CA ILE A 82 6.75 7.55 8.02
C ILE A 82 8.11 6.99 7.62
N GLY A 83 8.37 6.75 6.33
CA GLY A 83 9.66 6.27 5.86
C GLY A 83 10.82 7.20 6.25
N ARG A 84 10.66 8.51 6.01
CA ARG A 84 11.66 9.51 6.42
C ARG A 84 11.86 9.56 7.92
N CYS A 85 10.76 9.50 8.69
CA CYS A 85 10.80 9.51 10.16
C CYS A 85 11.56 8.29 10.71
N VAL A 86 11.28 7.09 10.17
CA VAL A 86 11.96 5.86 10.60
C VAL A 86 13.45 5.91 10.25
N THR A 87 13.81 6.36 9.04
CA THR A 87 15.21 6.48 8.64
C THR A 87 15.96 7.53 9.48
N GLU A 88 15.34 8.66 9.77
CA GLU A 88 15.98 9.73 10.53
C GLU A 88 16.19 9.38 12.01
N TYR A 89 15.14 8.92 12.69
CA TYR A 89 15.16 8.78 14.15
C TYR A 89 15.53 7.37 14.63
N LEU A 90 15.26 6.35 13.81
CA LEU A 90 15.58 4.95 14.15
C LEU A 90 16.72 4.38 13.31
N HIS A 91 17.27 5.15 12.37
CA HIS A 91 18.36 4.74 11.47
C HIS A 91 18.11 3.40 10.78
N LEU A 92 16.85 3.18 10.41
CA LEU A 92 16.36 1.95 9.81
C LEU A 92 15.77 2.24 8.44
N ASN A 93 16.24 1.53 7.42
CA ASN A 93 15.60 1.54 6.10
C ASN A 93 14.52 0.47 6.02
N GLN A 94 13.57 0.62 5.10
CA GLN A 94 12.62 -0.47 4.84
C GLN A 94 13.34 -1.73 4.39
N THR A 95 12.74 -2.86 4.73
CA THR A 95 13.02 -4.13 4.06
C THR A 95 12.01 -4.27 2.92
N GLN A 96 12.50 -4.28 1.69
CA GLN A 96 11.65 -4.48 0.51
C GLN A 96 11.20 -5.95 0.45
N ASN A 97 9.89 -6.16 0.30
CA ASN A 97 9.29 -7.47 0.12
C ASN A 97 8.47 -7.46 -1.17
N PRO A 98 8.82 -8.31 -2.17
CA PRO A 98 8.22 -8.26 -3.51
C PRO A 98 6.76 -8.71 -3.56
N HIS A 99 6.13 -9.05 -2.42
CA HIS A 99 4.76 -9.52 -2.34
C HIS A 99 3.74 -8.43 -1.95
N PHE A 100 4.21 -7.19 -1.75
CA PHE A 100 3.38 -6.00 -1.56
C PHE A 100 3.33 -5.22 -2.87
N HIS A 101 2.13 -5.06 -3.44
CA HIS A 101 1.94 -4.42 -4.74
C HIS A 101 0.94 -3.28 -4.69
N GLN A 102 1.33 -2.13 -5.23
CA GLN A 102 0.44 -0.99 -5.49
C GLN A 102 -0.51 -1.30 -6.64
N VAL A 103 -0.03 -1.99 -7.68
CA VAL A 103 -0.79 -2.25 -8.92
C VAL A 103 -1.29 -0.94 -9.57
N ASP A 104 -0.50 0.13 -9.47
CA ASP A 104 -0.77 1.46 -10.05
C ASP A 104 -0.53 1.52 -11.58
N HIS A 105 -0.67 0.40 -12.27
CA HIS A 105 -0.46 0.35 -13.72
C HIS A 105 -1.72 0.83 -14.44
N GLN A 106 -1.52 1.65 -15.47
CA GLN A 106 -2.59 2.06 -16.36
C GLN A 106 -2.75 1.07 -17.51
N GLY A 107 -4.00 0.83 -17.91
CA GLY A 107 -4.31 0.03 -19.08
C GLY A 107 -4.59 -1.43 -18.76
N GLU A 108 -4.07 -2.32 -19.58
CA GLU A 108 -4.40 -3.74 -19.60
C GLU A 108 -3.57 -4.51 -18.55
N LEU A 109 -4.23 -5.13 -17.56
CA LEU A 109 -3.57 -5.87 -16.47
C LEU A 109 -3.66 -7.40 -16.58
N ARG A 110 -4.29 -7.98 -17.62
CA ARG A 110 -4.41 -9.45 -17.77
C ARG A 110 -3.06 -10.12 -17.72
N GLY A 111 -2.08 -9.64 -18.48
CA GLY A 111 -0.75 -10.24 -18.50
C GLY A 111 -0.08 -10.24 -17.12
N TYR A 112 -0.18 -9.12 -16.39
CA TYR A 112 0.36 -8.99 -15.05
C TYR A 112 -0.29 -10.00 -14.09
N LEU A 113 -1.63 -10.08 -14.06
CA LEU A 113 -2.34 -11.00 -13.17
C LEU A 113 -2.22 -12.48 -13.57
N GLN A 114 -2.14 -12.77 -14.87
CA GLN A 114 -1.99 -14.13 -15.41
C GLN A 114 -0.58 -14.68 -15.28
N SER A 115 0.43 -13.82 -15.10
CA SER A 115 1.83 -14.25 -14.92
C SER A 115 2.07 -15.08 -13.65
N GLY A 116 1.09 -15.12 -12.74
CA GLY A 116 1.17 -15.89 -11.49
C GLY A 116 1.95 -15.12 -10.43
N ILE A 117 1.23 -14.35 -9.61
CA ILE A 117 1.83 -13.67 -8.46
C ILE A 117 1.93 -14.66 -7.30
N ASN A 118 3.12 -15.23 -7.10
CA ASN A 118 3.38 -16.15 -6.00
C ASN A 118 3.50 -15.42 -4.66
N CYS A 119 2.95 -16.03 -3.61
CA CYS A 119 3.00 -15.55 -2.22
C CYS A 119 2.51 -14.11 -2.01
N LEU A 120 1.47 -13.70 -2.74
CA LEU A 120 0.86 -12.38 -2.65
C LEU A 120 0.45 -12.03 -1.20
N ILE A 121 0.94 -10.89 -0.69
CA ILE A 121 0.52 -10.34 0.59
C ILE A 121 -0.59 -9.29 0.37
N SER A 122 -0.45 -8.42 -0.64
CA SER A 122 -1.39 -7.31 -0.85
C SER A 122 -1.42 -6.80 -2.30
N LEU A 123 -2.63 -6.44 -2.76
CA LEU A 123 -2.91 -5.74 -4.02
C LEU A 123 -3.77 -4.51 -3.70
N HIS A 124 -3.43 -3.35 -4.26
CA HIS A 124 -4.17 -2.11 -3.97
C HIS A 124 -5.11 -1.68 -5.11
N HIS A 125 -4.58 -1.35 -6.29
CA HIS A 125 -5.34 -0.70 -7.37
C HIS A 125 -5.77 -1.63 -8.53
N MET A 126 -5.98 -2.91 -8.26
CA MET A 126 -6.25 -3.95 -9.28
C MET A 126 -7.34 -3.59 -10.33
N PHE A 127 -8.37 -2.82 -9.97
CA PHE A 127 -9.46 -2.42 -10.89
C PHE A 127 -9.62 -0.90 -11.06
N ALA A 128 -8.73 -0.10 -10.48
CA ALA A 128 -8.86 1.35 -10.55
C ALA A 128 -8.58 1.89 -11.96
N TYR A 129 -7.65 1.24 -12.67
CA TYR A 129 -7.19 1.67 -14.00
C TYR A 129 -7.37 0.61 -15.09
N TRP A 130 -7.92 -0.54 -14.73
CA TRP A 130 -8.20 -1.64 -15.63
C TRP A 130 -9.68 -1.99 -15.60
N GLN A 131 -10.29 -2.09 -16.78
CA GLN A 131 -11.66 -2.55 -16.96
C GLN A 131 -11.65 -4.00 -17.47
N PRO A 132 -11.61 -5.00 -16.56
CA PRO A 132 -11.62 -6.41 -16.96
C PRO A 132 -12.93 -6.84 -17.62
N PHE A 133 -14.01 -6.11 -17.34
CA PHE A 133 -15.35 -6.45 -17.82
C PHE A 133 -15.78 -5.51 -18.96
N PRO A 134 -16.37 -6.05 -20.05
CA PRO A 134 -16.90 -5.23 -21.13
C PRO A 134 -18.08 -4.37 -20.64
N VAL A 135 -18.15 -3.13 -21.13
CA VAL A 135 -19.12 -2.08 -20.72
C VAL A 135 -20.59 -2.41 -21.10
N ARG A 136 -20.90 -3.55 -21.75
CA ARG A 136 -22.22 -3.78 -22.37
C ARG A 136 -23.09 -4.81 -21.65
N HIS A 137 -24.02 -4.32 -20.83
CA HIS A 137 -25.30 -5.01 -20.55
C HIS A 137 -26.54 -4.11 -20.49
N THR A 138 -26.47 -2.82 -20.85
CA THR A 138 -27.66 -1.94 -20.93
C THR A 138 -28.13 -1.69 -22.37
N SER A 139 -27.26 -1.79 -23.37
CA SER A 139 -27.61 -1.47 -24.76
C SER A 139 -28.19 -2.64 -25.59
N ASN A 140 -28.16 -3.88 -25.07
CA ASN A 140 -28.60 -5.05 -25.83
C ASN A 140 -29.88 -5.72 -25.30
N LYS A 141 -30.61 -5.13 -24.34
CA LYS A 141 -31.88 -5.73 -23.85
C LYS A 141 -32.88 -6.00 -24.98
N SER A 142 -32.93 -5.14 -26.00
CA SER A 142 -33.78 -5.33 -27.19
C SER A 142 -33.31 -6.47 -28.10
N GLN A 143 -31.99 -6.65 -28.25
CA GLN A 143 -31.41 -7.70 -29.09
C GLN A 143 -31.53 -9.09 -28.42
N THR A 144 -31.38 -9.20 -27.10
CA THR A 144 -31.59 -10.47 -26.38
C THR A 144 -33.06 -10.88 -26.34
N MET A 145 -34.01 -9.94 -26.26
CA MET A 145 -35.44 -10.27 -26.36
C MET A 145 -35.81 -10.87 -27.72
N SER A 146 -35.23 -10.36 -28.81
CA SER A 146 -35.46 -10.88 -30.17
C SER A 146 -34.88 -12.30 -30.37
N LEU A 147 -33.70 -12.58 -29.79
CA LEU A 147 -33.11 -13.92 -29.83
C LEU A 147 -33.86 -14.93 -28.96
N LEU A 148 -34.39 -14.51 -27.81
CA LEU A 148 -35.19 -15.36 -26.93
C LEU A 148 -36.59 -15.66 -27.49
N SER A 149 -37.16 -14.78 -28.33
CA SER A 149 -38.42 -15.05 -29.03
C SER A 149 -38.26 -15.96 -30.26
N LEU A 150 -37.06 -15.99 -30.86
CA LEU A 150 -36.73 -16.91 -31.97
C LEU A 150 -36.55 -18.38 -31.52
N GLY A 151 -36.22 -18.61 -30.25
CA GLY A 151 -36.10 -19.96 -29.67
C GLY A 151 -37.43 -20.58 -29.19
N LYS A 152 -38.58 -19.96 -29.52
CA LYS A 152 -39.93 -20.40 -29.12
C LYS A 152 -40.80 -20.89 -30.30
N GLN A 153 -40.19 -21.26 -31.43
CA GLN A 153 -40.88 -21.97 -32.53
C GLN A 153 -40.63 -23.47 -32.45
#